data_AF-A0A2N0NXF4-F1
#
_entry.id   AF-A0A2N0NXF4-F1
#
_cell.length_a   1.000
_cell.length_b   1.000
_cell.length_c   1.000
_cell.angle_alpha   90.00
_cell.angle_beta   90.00
_cell.angle_gamma   90.00
#
_symmetry.space_group_name_H-M   'P 1'
#
loop_
_entity.id
_entity.type
_entity.pdbx_description
1 polymer ?
#
loop_
_entity_poly.entity_id
_entity_poly.type
_entity_poly.pdbx_seq_one_letter_code
_entity_poly.pdbx_strand_id
1 'polypeptide(L)'
;MDPSSSGRGAATIYRDNKGTKINKAAKRAEERRKIEEEEKLLKWGKEEEIRREEELLNKPLAIYKDDKDLNEELKAKERWNDPAEMFLTKKKNKKRINERPRYQGPPAPPNRFNIQPGFRWDGIDRSNGFERQYFEKQNARATLANEAYKWSVEDM
;
A
#
# COMPACT_ATOMS: atom_id res chain seq x y z
N MET A 1 -59.09 -24.12 -27.48
CA MET A 1 -57.77 -24.31 -28.14
C MET A 1 -56.80 -24.79 -27.08
N ASP A 2 -56.25 -25.98 -27.28
CA ASP A 2 -55.34 -26.63 -26.33
C ASP A 2 -54.05 -25.78 -26.16
N PRO A 3 -53.68 -25.36 -24.94
CA PRO A 3 -52.48 -24.58 -24.69
C PRO A 3 -51.21 -25.22 -25.28
N SER A 4 -51.17 -26.56 -25.37
CA SER A 4 -50.08 -27.32 -25.99
C SER A 4 -49.88 -27.01 -27.48
N SER A 5 -50.95 -26.69 -28.21
CA SER A 5 -50.92 -26.35 -29.63
C SER A 5 -50.67 -24.86 -29.90
N SER A 6 -50.98 -23.98 -28.93
CA SER A 6 -50.96 -22.52 -29.12
C SER A 6 -49.60 -21.85 -28.91
N GLY A 7 -48.63 -22.56 -28.32
CA GLY A 7 -47.28 -22.02 -28.01
C GLY A 7 -47.25 -20.85 -27.01
N ARG A 8 -48.40 -20.37 -26.51
CA ARG A 8 -48.48 -19.29 -25.52
C ARG A 8 -47.83 -19.74 -24.21
N GLY A 9 -46.72 -19.10 -23.85
CA GLY A 9 -45.94 -19.41 -22.64
C GLY A 9 -44.77 -20.38 -22.84
N ALA A 10 -44.47 -20.80 -24.07
CA ALA A 10 -43.29 -21.63 -24.34
C ALA A 10 -41.98 -20.86 -24.03
N ALA A 11 -41.10 -21.48 -23.23
CA ALA A 11 -39.84 -20.86 -22.83
C ALA A 11 -38.91 -20.65 -24.04
N THR A 12 -38.24 -19.49 -24.10
CA THR A 12 -37.31 -19.17 -25.20
C THR A 12 -36.04 -20.04 -25.11
N ILE A 13 -35.86 -20.92 -26.09
CA ILE A 13 -34.67 -21.78 -26.21
C ILE A 13 -33.61 -21.07 -27.05
N TYR A 14 -32.45 -20.83 -26.46
CA TYR A 14 -31.29 -20.27 -27.16
C TYR A 14 -30.42 -21.41 -27.68
N ARG A 15 -29.94 -21.30 -28.92
CA ARG A 15 -29.07 -22.29 -29.57
C ARG A 15 -27.86 -21.60 -30.19
N ASP A 16 -26.75 -22.32 -30.26
CA ASP A 16 -25.53 -21.86 -30.91
C ASP A 16 -25.57 -22.08 -32.43
N ASN A 17 -24.62 -21.54 -33.19
CA ASN A 17 -24.55 -21.69 -34.66
C ASN A 17 -24.43 -23.15 -35.12
N LYS A 18 -24.04 -24.07 -34.22
CA LYS A 18 -23.98 -25.53 -34.45
C LYS A 18 -25.27 -26.28 -34.03
N GLY A 19 -26.31 -25.56 -33.58
CA GLY A 19 -27.61 -26.13 -33.19
C GLY A 19 -27.73 -26.64 -31.74
N THR A 20 -26.65 -26.58 -30.96
CA THR A 20 -26.63 -27.02 -29.56
C THR A 20 -27.42 -26.06 -28.65
N LYS A 21 -28.24 -26.58 -27.71
CA LYS A 21 -29.00 -25.77 -26.74
C LYS A 21 -28.06 -25.10 -25.74
N ILE A 22 -28.15 -23.78 -25.61
CA ILE A 22 -27.35 -22.99 -24.67
C ILE A 22 -28.11 -22.86 -23.35
N ASN A 23 -27.53 -23.36 -22.27
CA ASN A 23 -28.05 -23.13 -20.93
C ASN A 23 -27.56 -21.77 -20.39
N LYS A 24 -28.42 -20.75 -20.49
CA LYS A 24 -28.10 -19.37 -20.03
C LYS A 24 -27.72 -19.27 -18.56
N ALA A 25 -28.26 -20.15 -17.70
CA ALA A 25 -27.94 -20.15 -16.28
C ALA A 25 -26.52 -20.70 -16.04
N ALA A 26 -26.16 -21.78 -16.73
CA ALA A 26 -24.81 -22.35 -16.66
C ALA A 26 -23.75 -21.36 -17.18
N LYS A 27 -24.01 -20.70 -18.31
CA LYS A 27 -23.09 -19.69 -18.87
C LYS A 27 -22.87 -18.51 -17.92
N ARG A 28 -23.95 -17.96 -17.33
CA ARG A 28 -23.85 -16.89 -16.32
C ARG A 28 -23.13 -17.34 -15.04
N ALA A 29 -23.30 -18.59 -14.62
CA ALA A 29 -22.61 -19.11 -13.45
C ALA A 29 -21.10 -19.28 -13.71
N GLU A 30 -20.72 -19.72 -14.91
CA GLU A 30 -19.32 -19.80 -15.34
C GLU A 30 -18.67 -18.41 -15.47
N GLU A 31 -19.37 -17.44 -16.08
CA GLU A 31 -18.92 -16.05 -16.15
C GLU A 31 -18.71 -15.45 -14.75
N ARG A 32 -19.62 -15.69 -13.80
CA ARG A 32 -19.45 -15.24 -12.40
C ARG A 32 -18.24 -15.88 -11.72
N ARG A 33 -17.98 -17.17 -11.94
CA ARG A 33 -16.80 -17.85 -11.39
C ARG A 33 -15.50 -17.29 -11.96
N LYS A 34 -15.46 -17.01 -13.27
CA LYS A 34 -14.30 -16.38 -13.92
C LYS A 34 -14.02 -14.99 -13.37
N ILE A 35 -15.06 -14.17 -13.19
CA ILE A 35 -14.93 -12.84 -12.58
C ILE A 35 -14.40 -12.95 -11.14
N GLU A 36 -14.92 -13.89 -10.35
CA GLU A 36 -14.46 -14.09 -8.96
C GLU A 36 -12.99 -14.57 -8.89
N GLU A 37 -12.57 -15.45 -9.81
CA GLU A 37 -11.19 -15.89 -9.94
C GLU A 37 -10.25 -14.76 -10.37
N GLU A 38 -10.68 -13.94 -11.34
CA GLU A 38 -9.95 -12.75 -11.77
C GLU A 38 -9.83 -11.72 -10.63
N GLU A 39 -10.90 -11.47 -9.87
CA GLU A 39 -10.86 -10.60 -8.69
C GLU A 39 -9.90 -11.12 -7.61
N LYS A 40 -9.91 -12.45 -7.35
CA LYS A 40 -8.97 -13.07 -6.40
C LYS A 40 -7.53 -12.90 -6.86
N LEU A 41 -7.27 -13.09 -8.16
CA LEU A 41 -5.95 -12.88 -8.74
C LEU A 41 -5.52 -11.41 -8.67
N LEU A 42 -6.46 -10.47 -8.88
CA LEU A 42 -6.20 -9.04 -8.79
C LEU A 42 -5.88 -8.59 -7.36
N LYS A 43 -6.55 -9.19 -6.37
CA LYS A 43 -6.31 -8.94 -4.94
C LYS A 43 -5.04 -9.60 -4.44
N TRP A 44 -4.60 -10.69 -5.08
CA TRP A 44 -3.39 -11.41 -4.70
C TRP A 44 -2.16 -10.49 -4.75
N GLY A 45 -1.47 -10.38 -3.61
CA GLY A 45 -0.29 -9.51 -3.46
C GLY A 45 -0.59 -8.03 -3.19
N LYS A 46 -1.87 -7.61 -3.21
CA LYS A 46 -2.31 -6.23 -2.88
C LYS A 46 -3.04 -6.11 -1.55
N GLU A 47 -3.16 -7.18 -0.79
CA GLU A 47 -3.94 -7.23 0.45
C GLU A 47 -3.54 -6.16 1.48
N GLU A 48 -2.24 -5.89 1.64
CA GLU A 48 -1.76 -4.83 2.54
C GLU A 48 -2.10 -3.41 2.05
N GLU A 49 -2.10 -3.21 0.73
CA GLU A 49 -2.43 -1.93 0.11
C GLU A 49 -3.93 -1.65 0.26
N ILE A 50 -4.76 -2.65 -0.04
CA ILE A 50 -6.21 -2.61 0.16
C ILE A 50 -6.55 -2.34 1.64
N ARG A 51 -5.91 -3.05 2.57
CA ARG A 51 -6.12 -2.81 4.01
C ARG A 51 -5.79 -1.38 4.41
N ARG A 52 -4.68 -0.83 3.88
CA ARG A 52 -4.28 0.55 4.15
C ARG A 52 -5.28 1.55 3.55
N GLU A 53 -5.78 1.30 2.35
CA GLU A 53 -6.80 2.13 1.71
C GLU A 53 -8.12 2.12 2.49
N GLU A 54 -8.57 0.95 2.94
CA GLU A 54 -9.78 0.82 3.77
C GLU A 54 -9.64 1.58 5.10
N GLU A 55 -8.48 1.48 5.76
CA GLU A 55 -8.19 2.26 6.98
C GLU A 55 -8.21 3.77 6.72
N LEU A 56 -7.72 4.22 5.55
CA LEU A 56 -7.75 5.63 5.16
C LEU A 56 -9.16 6.11 4.82
N LEU A 57 -9.97 5.26 4.17
CA LEU A 57 -11.34 5.58 3.80
C LEU A 57 -12.23 5.81 5.02
N ASN A 58 -11.96 5.09 6.11
CA ASN A 58 -12.69 5.21 7.37
C ASN A 58 -12.24 6.40 8.24
N LYS A 59 -11.16 7.10 7.87
CA LYS A 59 -10.67 8.26 8.62
C LYS A 59 -11.39 9.54 8.19
N PRO A 60 -11.61 10.50 9.13
CA PRO A 60 -12.19 11.79 8.78
C PRO A 60 -11.25 12.59 7.88
N LEU A 61 -11.83 13.42 7.01
CA LEU A 61 -11.05 14.28 6.09
C LEU A 61 -10.18 15.30 6.81
N ALA A 62 -10.64 15.84 7.94
CA ALA A 62 -9.94 16.84 8.74
C ALA A 62 -9.57 16.30 10.12
N ILE A 63 -8.33 16.55 10.54
CA ILE A 63 -7.82 16.21 11.87
C ILE A 63 -7.83 17.48 12.72
N TYR A 64 -8.54 17.43 13.85
CA TYR A 64 -8.65 18.55 14.79
C TYR A 64 -7.71 18.36 15.99
N LYS A 65 -7.54 19.42 16.78
CA LYS A 65 -6.72 19.41 18.01
C LYS A 65 -7.16 18.34 19.01
N ASP A 66 -8.46 18.03 19.06
CA ASP A 66 -9.03 17.08 20.02
C ASP A 66 -9.03 15.62 19.52
N ASP A 67 -8.44 15.37 18.34
CA ASP A 67 -8.34 14.03 17.77
C ASP A 67 -7.56 13.09 18.69
N LYS A 68 -8.14 11.93 19.01
CA LYS A 68 -7.57 11.02 20.00
C LYS A 68 -6.30 10.36 19.49
N ASP A 69 -6.33 9.87 18.26
CA ASP A 69 -5.21 9.13 17.66
C ASP A 69 -3.98 10.03 17.52
N LEU A 70 -4.16 11.25 16.99
CA LEU A 70 -3.08 12.24 16.90
C LEU A 70 -2.48 12.56 18.27
N ASN A 71 -3.33 12.79 19.29
CA ASN A 71 -2.87 13.13 20.63
C ASN A 71 -2.12 11.98 21.29
N GLU A 72 -2.52 10.72 21.03
CA GLU A 72 -1.80 9.55 21.50
C GLU A 72 -0.43 9.40 20.82
N GLU A 73 -0.34 9.61 19.50
CA GLU A 73 0.92 9.60 18.75
C GLU A 73 1.90 10.67 19.24
N LEU A 74 1.42 11.91 19.46
CA LEU A 74 2.26 13.03 19.94
C LEU A 74 2.78 12.85 21.36
N LYS A 75 2.01 12.16 22.22
CA LYS A 75 2.44 11.77 23.57
C LYS A 75 3.46 10.62 23.53
N ALA A 76 3.36 9.73 22.55
CA ALA A 76 4.28 8.61 22.40
C ALA A 76 5.62 9.00 21.72
N LYS A 77 5.67 10.15 21.04
CA LYS A 77 6.88 10.63 20.36
C LYS A 77 7.99 10.92 21.36
N GLU A 78 9.11 10.22 21.19
CA GLU A 78 10.35 10.45 21.93
C GLU A 78 10.92 11.83 21.59
N ARG A 79 11.27 12.60 22.62
CA ARG A 79 11.80 13.96 22.50
C ARG A 79 13.22 13.97 23.04
N TRP A 80 14.16 14.32 22.19
CA TRP A 80 15.55 14.45 22.60
C TRP A 80 15.69 15.50 23.71
N ASN A 81 16.46 15.17 24.74
CA ASN A 81 16.70 15.98 25.95
C ASN A 81 15.45 16.25 26.82
N ASP A 82 14.45 15.36 26.84
CA ASP A 82 13.37 15.46 27.82
C ASP A 82 13.82 14.90 29.19
N PRO A 83 13.96 15.73 30.26
CA PRO A 83 14.37 15.25 31.58
C PRO A 83 13.37 14.26 32.18
N ALA A 84 12.09 14.36 31.81
CA ALA A 84 11.04 13.47 32.29
C ALA A 84 11.15 12.06 31.68
N GLU A 85 11.87 11.90 30.56
CA GLU A 85 12.01 10.61 29.88
C GLU A 85 12.64 9.53 30.77
N MET A 86 13.57 9.93 31.64
CA MET A 86 14.21 9.02 32.60
C MET A 86 13.26 8.49 33.69
N PHE A 87 12.18 9.21 33.97
CA PHE A 87 11.20 8.86 35.00
C PHE A 87 9.99 8.08 34.44
N LEU A 88 9.86 8.01 33.11
CA LEU A 88 8.78 7.30 32.44
C LEU A 88 8.98 5.77 32.56
N THR A 89 8.26 5.14 33.49
CA THR A 89 8.38 3.71 33.83
C THR A 89 7.85 2.74 32.75
N LYS A 90 7.12 3.24 31.75
CA LYS A 90 6.50 2.43 30.69
C LYS A 90 7.00 2.85 29.31
N LYS A 91 8.23 2.49 28.97
CA LYS A 91 8.59 2.40 27.55
C LYS A 91 7.75 1.25 26.97
N LYS A 92 6.82 1.57 26.06
CA LYS A 92 6.03 0.58 25.33
C LYS A 92 6.97 -0.22 24.41
N ASN A 93 7.73 -1.13 24.97
CA ASN A 93 8.40 -2.19 24.22
C ASN A 93 7.28 -3.09 23.70
N LYS A 94 6.70 -2.74 22.54
CA LYS A 94 5.77 -3.62 21.82
C LYS A 94 6.53 -4.92 21.59
N LYS A 95 6.34 -5.92 22.46
CA LYS A 95 6.82 -7.28 22.22
C LYS A 95 6.14 -7.72 20.95
N ARG A 96 6.96 -7.93 19.92
CA ARG A 96 6.56 -8.23 18.55
C ARG A 96 6.19 -9.69 18.45
N ILE A 97 5.06 -10.05 19.03
CA ILE A 97 4.67 -11.46 19.19
C ILE A 97 4.49 -12.14 17.82
N ASN A 98 4.29 -11.39 16.72
CA ASN A 98 4.09 -11.94 15.36
C ASN A 98 4.78 -11.15 14.23
N GLU A 99 5.79 -10.31 14.49
CA GLU A 99 6.47 -9.60 13.40
C GLU A 99 7.60 -10.43 12.81
N ARG A 100 7.73 -10.42 11.46
CA ARG A 100 8.89 -11.01 10.78
C ARG A 100 10.17 -10.43 11.39
N PRO A 101 11.24 -11.23 11.53
CA PRO A 101 12.52 -10.74 12.04
C PRO A 101 12.97 -9.53 11.22
N ARG A 102 13.62 -8.57 11.88
CA ARG A 102 14.24 -7.42 11.24
C ARG A 102 15.75 -7.63 11.17
N TYR A 103 16.37 -6.92 10.25
CA TYR A 103 17.82 -6.88 10.12
C TYR A 103 18.47 -6.23 11.35
N GLN A 104 19.55 -6.84 11.84
CA GLN A 104 20.29 -6.44 13.04
C GLN A 104 21.79 -6.17 12.76
N GLY A 105 22.20 -6.17 11.49
CA GLY A 105 23.59 -5.96 11.10
C GLY A 105 23.95 -4.47 10.92
N PRO A 106 25.14 -4.19 10.32
CA PRO A 106 25.61 -2.84 10.04
C PRO A 106 24.60 -1.98 9.28
N PRO A 107 24.56 -0.65 9.49
CA PRO A 107 23.59 0.21 8.83
C PRO A 107 23.67 0.05 7.29
N ALA A 108 22.52 -0.25 6.68
CA ALA A 108 22.41 -0.38 5.24
C ALA A 108 22.60 0.98 4.55
N PRO A 109 23.11 1.00 3.30
CA PRO A 109 23.10 2.21 2.50
C PRO A 109 21.66 2.73 2.35
N PRO A 110 21.46 4.06 2.41
CA PRO A 110 20.14 4.63 2.23
C PRO A 110 19.64 4.35 0.81
N ASN A 111 18.33 4.15 0.68
CA ASN A 111 17.64 4.05 -0.60
C ASN A 111 16.52 5.09 -0.67
N ARG A 112 16.08 5.42 -1.89
CA ARG A 112 15.03 6.45 -2.11
C ARG A 112 13.70 6.17 -1.41
N PHE A 113 13.44 4.92 -1.06
CA PHE A 113 12.15 4.46 -0.53
C PHE A 113 12.17 4.23 0.98
N ASN A 114 13.31 4.50 1.65
CA ASN A 114 13.54 4.21 3.06
C ASN A 114 13.18 2.76 3.48
N ILE A 115 13.32 1.81 2.55
CA ILE A 115 13.01 0.40 2.79
C ILE A 115 14.19 -0.22 3.55
N GLN A 116 13.90 -0.84 4.70
CA GLN A 116 14.91 -1.56 5.48
C GLN A 116 15.34 -2.85 4.77
N PRO A 117 16.62 -3.26 4.88
CA PRO A 117 17.07 -4.53 4.36
C PRO A 117 16.32 -5.70 5.01
N GLY A 118 16.22 -6.81 4.28
CA GLY A 118 15.69 -8.05 4.82
C GLY A 118 16.55 -8.58 5.98
N PHE A 119 15.95 -9.32 6.90
CA PHE A 119 16.64 -9.85 8.08
C PHE A 119 17.84 -10.76 7.81
N ARG A 120 17.93 -11.31 6.59
CA ARG A 120 18.98 -12.22 6.12
C ARG A 120 20.03 -11.52 5.26
N TRP A 121 19.91 -10.20 5.09
CA TRP A 121 20.93 -9.44 4.37
C TRP A 121 22.25 -9.57 5.14
N ASP A 122 23.37 -9.70 4.44
CA ASP A 122 24.68 -9.95 5.03
C ASP A 122 25.46 -8.68 5.37
N GLY A 123 24.91 -7.50 5.03
CA GLY A 123 25.56 -6.20 5.22
C GLY A 123 26.52 -5.81 4.10
N ILE A 124 26.71 -6.63 3.06
CA ILE A 124 27.59 -6.30 1.94
C ILE A 124 26.77 -5.61 0.86
N ASP A 125 27.18 -4.37 0.53
CA ASP A 125 26.61 -3.62 -0.59
C ASP A 125 27.08 -4.24 -1.92
N ARG A 126 26.11 -4.69 -2.73
CA ARG A 126 26.31 -5.26 -4.07
C ARG A 126 25.69 -4.38 -5.16
N SER A 127 25.49 -3.10 -4.88
CA SER A 127 24.88 -2.16 -5.83
C SER A 127 25.85 -1.75 -6.94
N ASN A 128 25.29 -1.18 -8.01
CA ASN A 128 26.04 -0.50 -9.07
C ASN A 128 26.39 0.96 -8.72
N GLY A 129 26.08 1.42 -7.49
CA GLY A 129 26.28 2.81 -7.06
C GLY A 129 25.22 3.82 -7.52
N PHE A 130 24.12 3.38 -8.15
CA PHE A 130 23.05 4.28 -8.64
C PHE A 130 22.42 5.12 -7.52
N GLU A 131 22.06 4.50 -6.40
CA GLU A 131 21.42 5.18 -5.27
C GLU A 131 22.32 6.30 -4.71
N ARG A 132 23.63 6.03 -4.60
CA ARG A 132 24.61 7.05 -4.18
C ARG A 132 24.64 8.23 -5.15
N GLN A 133 24.78 7.96 -6.45
CA GLN A 133 24.80 9.02 -7.47
C GLN A 133 23.48 9.80 -7.53
N TYR A 134 22.36 9.13 -7.25
CA TYR A 134 21.05 9.77 -7.19
C TYR A 134 21.00 10.84 -6.09
N PHE A 135 21.43 10.49 -4.86
CA PHE A 135 21.47 11.44 -3.75
C PHE A 135 22.47 12.58 -3.99
N GLU A 136 23.64 12.28 -4.56
CA GLU A 136 24.63 13.31 -4.94
C GLU A 136 24.03 14.32 -5.93
N LYS A 137 23.35 13.85 -6.98
CA LYS A 137 22.69 14.72 -7.96
C LYS A 137 21.55 15.53 -7.35
N GLN A 138 20.76 14.94 -6.47
CA GLN A 138 19.69 15.64 -5.77
C GLN A 138 20.24 16.77 -4.90
N ASN A 139 21.31 16.50 -4.14
CA ASN A 139 21.97 17.49 -3.32
C ASN A 139 22.60 18.60 -4.17
N ALA A 140 23.32 18.25 -5.23
CA ALA A 140 23.92 19.22 -6.16
C ALA A 140 22.89 20.16 -6.79
N ARG A 141 21.72 19.62 -7.14
CA ARG A 141 20.60 20.43 -7.66
C ARG A 141 20.07 21.39 -6.60
N ALA A 142 19.88 20.93 -5.36
CA ALA A 142 19.40 21.75 -4.26
C ALA A 142 20.41 22.86 -3.88
N THR A 143 21.72 22.55 -3.86
CA THR A 143 22.76 23.52 -3.58
C THR A 143 22.83 24.59 -4.67
N LEU A 144 22.78 24.20 -5.93
CA LEU A 144 22.79 25.14 -7.07
C LEU A 144 21.58 26.06 -7.04
N ALA A 145 20.38 25.54 -6.74
CA ALA A 145 19.18 26.35 -6.62
C ALA A 145 19.29 27.39 -5.49
N ASN A 146 19.83 26.99 -4.33
CA ASN A 146 20.06 27.89 -3.21
C ASN A 146 21.12 28.95 -3.52
N GLU A 147 22.19 28.57 -4.21
CA GLU A 147 23.25 29.49 -4.65
C GLU A 147 22.69 30.49 -5.66
N ALA A 148 21.98 30.04 -6.69
CA ALA A 148 21.33 30.90 -7.66
C ALA A 148 20.35 31.88 -7.00
N TYR A 149 19.58 31.44 -6.00
CA TYR A 149 18.72 32.32 -5.22
C TYR A 149 19.52 33.40 -4.49
N LYS A 150 20.57 33.03 -3.74
CA LYS A 150 21.43 33.99 -3.04
C LYS A 150 22.03 35.03 -3.99
N TRP A 151 22.58 34.57 -5.12
CA TRP A 151 23.14 35.44 -6.15
C TRP A 151 22.10 36.39 -6.76
N SER A 152 20.86 35.92 -6.94
CA SER A 152 19.79 36.76 -7.49
C SER A 152 19.29 37.85 -6.54
N VAL A 153 19.51 37.70 -5.23
CA VAL A 153 19.03 38.60 -4.18
C VAL A 153 20.13 39.54 -3.67
N GLU A 154 21.40 39.31 -4.02
CA GLU A 154 22.56 40.05 -3.48
C GLU A 154 22.56 41.56 -3.83
N ASP A 155 21.95 41.97 -4.95
CA ASP A 155 21.93 43.37 -5.44
C ASP A 155 20.51 44.01 -5.39
N MET A 156 19.58 43.42 -4.62
CA MET A 156 18.23 43.94 -4.38
C MET A 156 18.10 44.47 -2.94
#